data_AF-A0AA36F7R5-F1
#
_entry.id   AF-A0AA36F7R5-F1
#
_cell.length_a   1.000
_cell.length_b   1.000
_cell.length_c   1.000
_cell.angle_alpha   90.00
_cell.angle_beta   90.00
_cell.angle_gamma   90.00
#
_symmetry.space_group_name_H-M   'P 1'
#
loop_
_entity.id
_entity.type
_entity.pdbx_description
1 polymer ?
#
loop_
_entity_poly.entity_id
_entity_poly.type
_entity_poly.pdbx_seq_one_letter_code
_entity_poly.pdbx_strand_id
1 'polypeptide(L)' 'MYIKEYRICMPLSVEEYKIGQLYMIAKHSHEQSESGEGVEVVKNEPCEHPVHGNGQYTEKRIHLSRNESRRLARI' A
#
# COMPACT_ATOMS: atom_id res chain seq x y z
N MET A 1 19.46 -13.28 1.73
CA MET A 1 18.09 -13.01 1.23
C MET A 1 17.12 -13.81 2.11
N TYR A 2 16.25 -13.14 2.86
CA TYR A 2 15.25 -13.79 3.72
C TYR A 2 13.88 -13.62 3.08
N ILE A 3 13.21 -14.74 2.76
CA ILE A 3 11.85 -14.74 2.21
C ILE A 3 10.90 -15.17 3.32
N LYS A 4 9.79 -14.44 3.47
CA LYS A 4 8.68 -14.82 4.34
C LYS A 4 7.38 -14.70 3.57
N GLU A 5 6.57 -15.76 3.61
CA GLU A 5 5.22 -15.77 3.03
C GLU A 5 4.20 -15.55 4.13
N TYR A 6 3.31 -14.58 3.94
CA TYR A 6 2.24 -14.26 4.87
C TYR A 6 0.90 -14.66 4.26
N ARG A 7 0.27 -15.70 4.82
CA ARG A 7 -1.08 -16.14 4.44
C ARG A 7 -2.09 -15.54 5.41
N ILE A 8 -2.93 -14.64 4.91
CA ILE A 8 -3.95 -13.94 5.71
C ILE A 8 -5.32 -14.48 5.30
N CYS A 9 -5.95 -15.25 6.20
CA CYS A 9 -7.32 -15.73 5.99
C CYS A 9 -8.30 -14.57 6.21
N MET A 10 -9.17 -14.30 5.24
CA MET A 10 -10.18 -13.25 5.30
C MET A 10 -11.57 -13.87 5.10
N PRO A 11 -12.59 -13.47 5.88
CA PRO A 11 -13.97 -13.93 5.70
C PRO A 11 -14.68 -13.11 4.61
N LEU A 12 -14.03 -12.94 3.45
CA LEU A 12 -14.51 -12.15 2.32
C LEU A 12 -14.28 -12.94 1.03
N SER A 13 -15.16 -12.76 0.06
CA SER A 13 -14.91 -13.24 -1.30
C SER A 13 -13.77 -12.44 -1.96
N VAL A 14 -13.20 -13.00 -3.03
CA VAL A 14 -12.12 -12.34 -3.80
C VAL A 14 -12.59 -11.00 -4.39
N GLU A 15 -13.86 -10.91 -4.78
CA GLU A 15 -14.46 -9.71 -5.35
C GLU A 15 -14.63 -8.60 -4.30
N GLU A 16 -15.14 -8.96 -3.11
CA GLU A 16 -15.26 -8.03 -1.98
C GLU A 16 -13.90 -7.54 -1.51
N TYR A 17 -12.90 -8.45 -1.46
CA TYR A 17 -11.54 -8.07 -1.09
C TYR A 17 -10.94 -7.05 -2.07
N LYS A 18 -11.15 -7.21 -3.38
CA LYS A 18 -10.65 -6.28 -4.39
C LYS A 18 -11.18 -4.85 -4.18
N ILE A 19 -12.47 -4.74 -3.87
CA ILE A 19 -13.11 -3.44 -3.60
C ILE A 19 -12.65 -2.88 -2.25
N GLY A 20 -12.65 -3.72 -1.22
CA GLY A 20 -12.24 -3.35 0.14
C GLY A 20 -10.79 -2.90 0.22
N GLN A 21 -9.88 -3.55 -0.50
CA GLN A 21 -8.47 -3.20 -0.55
C GLN A 21 -8.27 -1.78 -1.12
N LEU A 22 -8.96 -1.45 -2.23
CA LEU A 22 -8.88 -0.12 -2.83
C LEU A 22 -9.44 0.96 -1.89
N TYR A 23 -10.57 0.68 -1.24
CA TYR A 23 -11.16 1.58 -0.25
C TYR A 23 -10.21 1.81 0.94
N MET A 24 -9.62 0.75 1.49
CA MET A 24 -8.69 0.82 2.61
C MET A 24 -7.44 1.61 2.25
N ILE A 25 -6.88 1.42 1.04
CA ILE A 25 -5.74 2.20 0.56
C ILE A 25 -6.10 3.69 0.45
N ALA A 26 -7.27 4.01 -0.12
CA ALA A 26 -7.71 5.39 -0.25
C ALA A 26 -7.95 6.06 1.11
N LYS A 27 -8.66 5.37 2.02
CA LYS A 27 -8.95 5.85 3.37
C LYS A 27 -7.67 6.04 4.19
N HIS A 28 -6.78 5.05 4.18
CA HIS A 28 -5.51 5.15 4.91
C HIS A 28 -4.62 6.27 4.35
N SER A 29 -4.58 6.45 3.02
CA SER A 29 -3.87 7.57 2.39
C SER A 29 -4.41 8.92 2.85
N HIS A 30 -5.74 9.04 3.01
CA HIS A 30 -6.38 10.26 3.49
C HIS A 30 -6.03 10.55 4.96
N GLU A 31 -6.15 9.56 5.83
CA GLU A 31 -5.84 9.67 7.27
C GLU A 31 -4.37 10.05 7.54
N GLN A 32 -3.43 9.48 6.76
CA GLN A 32 -2.00 9.82 6.91
C GLN A 32 -1.68 11.23 6.40
N SER A 33 -2.38 11.70 5.36
CA SER A 33 -2.14 13.05 4.82
C SER A 33 -2.53 14.16 5.79
N GLU A 34 -3.49 13.94 6.69
CA GLU A 34 -3.90 14.91 7.71
C GLU A 34 -2.87 15.08 8.85
N SER A 35 -1.97 14.11 9.06
CA SER A 35 -0.98 14.14 10.16
C SER A 35 0.37 14.80 9.81
N GLY A 36 0.53 15.36 8.61
CA GLY A 36 1.75 16.08 8.20
C GLY A 36 2.99 15.19 7.96
N GLU A 37 2.90 13.89 8.22
CA GLU A 37 3.83 12.85 7.76
C GLU A 37 3.15 12.10 6.61
N GLY A 38 3.60 12.36 5.38
CA GLY A 38 2.78 12.10 4.19
C GLY A 38 3.26 10.97 3.29
N VAL A 39 2.28 10.32 2.65
CA VAL A 39 2.49 9.49 1.46
C VAL A 39 2.17 10.33 0.23
N GLU A 40 3.18 10.71 -0.54
CA GLU A 40 3.02 11.44 -1.81
C GLU A 40 2.86 10.43 -2.95
N VAL A 41 1.80 10.58 -3.76
CA VAL A 41 1.61 9.79 -4.99
C VAL A 41 2.32 10.50 -6.13
N VAL A 42 3.46 9.95 -6.58
CA VAL A 42 4.29 10.55 -7.63
C VAL A 42 3.77 10.21 -9.02
N LYS A 43 3.30 8.97 -9.21
CA LYS A 43 2.72 8.49 -10.48
C LYS A 43 1.55 7.56 -10.21
N ASN A 44 0.52 7.66 -11.03
CA ASN A 44 -0.63 6.77 -11.04
C ASN A 44 -1.16 6.62 -12.46
N GLU A 45 -0.65 5.64 -13.20
CA GLU A 45 -0.92 5.48 -14.63
C GLU A 45 -1.38 4.05 -14.93
N PRO A 46 -2.30 3.87 -15.89
CA PRO A 46 -2.64 2.54 -16.38
C PRO A 46 -1.40 1.93 -17.04
N CYS A 47 -1.10 0.67 -16.72
CA CYS A 47 0.02 -0.05 -17.30
C CYS A 47 -0.47 -1.33 -17.98
N GLU A 48 0.19 -1.71 -19.08
CA GLU A 48 -0.10 -2.96 -19.77
C GLU A 48 1.14 -3.85 -19.68
N HIS A 49 0.98 -5.01 -19.06
CA HIS A 49 2.06 -5.98 -18.91
C HIS A 49 1.92 -7.07 -19.97
N PRO A 50 2.98 -7.41 -20.73
CA PRO A 50 2.90 -8.36 -21.84
C PRO A 50 2.43 -9.77 -21.43
N VAL A 51 2.60 -10.13 -20.15
CA VAL A 51 2.20 -11.43 -19.59
C VAL A 51 0.96 -11.36 -18.70
N HIS A 52 0.68 -10.19 -18.08
CA HIS A 52 -0.32 -10.06 -17.03
C HIS A 52 -1.49 -9.13 -17.42
N GLY A 53 -1.47 -8.58 -18.64
CA GLY A 53 -2.51 -7.71 -19.17
C GLY A 53 -2.56 -6.34 -18.50
N ASN A 54 -3.74 -5.74 -18.52
CA ASN A 54 -3.99 -4.41 -17.98
C ASN A 54 -3.90 -4.38 -16.45
N GLY A 55 -3.13 -3.43 -15.93
CA GLY A 55 -2.94 -3.16 -14.51
C GLY A 55 -2.84 -1.67 -14.21
N GLN A 56 -2.59 -1.35 -12.95
CA GLN A 56 -2.37 0.01 -12.48
C GLN A 56 -0.98 0.12 -11.90
N TYR A 57 -0.16 1.05 -12.41
CA TYR A 57 1.12 1.38 -11.81
C TYR A 57 0.96 2.57 -10.89
N THR A 58 1.41 2.42 -9.63
CA THR A 58 1.46 3.52 -8.66
C THR A 58 2.86 3.63 -8.06
N GLU A 59 3.41 4.84 -8.06
CA GLU A 59 4.66 5.18 -7.38
C GLU A 59 4.32 6.10 -6.21
N LYS A 60 4.71 5.71 -5.00
CA LYS A 60 4.44 6.45 -3.77
C LYS A 60 5.74 6.73 -3.02
N ARG A 61 5.96 7.98 -2.59
CA ARG A 61 7.05 8.38 -1.69
C ARG A 61 6.50 8.50 -0.28
N ILE A 62 7.12 7.78 0.65
CA ILE A 62 6.72 7.77 2.06
C ILE A 62 7.74 8.62 2.83
N HIS A 63 7.29 9.72 3.42
CA HIS A 63 8.12 10.60 4.24
C HIS A 63 8.06 10.15 5.71
N LEU A 64 8.98 9.26 6.10
CA LEU A 64 9.10 8.80 7.49
C LEU A 64 9.78 9.87 8.35
N SER A 65 9.15 10.33 9.43
CA SER A 65 9.84 11.14 10.43
C SER A 65 10.65 10.27 11.40
N ARG A 66 11.58 10.92 12.10
CA ARG A 66 12.55 10.28 13.01
C ARG A 66 11.91 9.51 14.18
N ASN A 67 10.61 9.67 14.44
CA ASN A 67 9.91 8.96 15.51
C ASN A 67 9.60 7.49 15.18
N GLU A 68 9.40 7.15 13.91
CA GLU A 68 9.09 5.78 13.46
C GLU A 68 10.33 4.85 13.48
N SER A 69 11.53 5.41 13.28
CA SER A 69 12.79 4.65 13.26
C SER A 69 13.13 3.96 14.59
N ARG A 70 12.61 4.47 15.72
CA ARG A 70 12.82 3.85 17.05
C ARG A 70 11.92 2.65 17.31
N ARG A 71 10.78 2.52 16.62
CA ARG A 71 9.87 1.37 16.77
C ARG A 71 10.36 0.16 15.97
N LEU A 72 10.99 0.40 14.81
CA LEU A 72 11.58 -0.66 13.97
C LEU A 72 12.86 -1.26 14.56
N ALA A 73 13.58 -0.52 15.41
CA ALA A 73 14.83 -0.99 16.04
C ALA A 73 14.63 -1.81 17.34
N ARG A 74 13.38 -2.16 17.69
CA ARG A 74 13.04 -2.88 18.93
C ARG A 74 12.38 -4.25 18.72
N ILE A 75 12.44 -4.80 17.50
CA ILE A 75 11.98 -6.15 17.19
C ILE A 75 13.15 -6.98 16.69
#